data_AF-A0A7S3JW79-F1
#
_entry.id   AF-A0A7S3JW79-F1
#
_cell.length_a   1.000
_cell.length_b   1.000
_cell.length_c   1.000
_cell.angle_alpha   90.00
_cell.angle_beta   90.00
_cell.angle_gamma   90.00
#
_symmetry.space_group_name_H-M   'P 1'
#
loop_
_entity.id
_entity.type
_entity.pdbx_description
1 polymer ?
#
loop_
_entity_poly.entity_id
_entity_poly.type
_entity_poly.pdbx_seq_one_letter_code
_entity_poly.pdbx_strand_id
1 'polypeptide(L)'
;MTPTIRALKEVGLVGAKVRKNFPGYGEFCGEVIEIQGDSCLLKWEDGSESKLKQSSVKRLVIKEEETCKKDETTEDTQKKKKVKKENEGSKKRSLSKVSTPALESYIPKKRLDFAGTSGQKKGLNAIEKFASAWLAENKDINVAPDIDHVLKTLRLLDKNWPTQQRPNVTTTGKEVTGMCLGLIMALGQGAQCSYLTDCFPETTRYLVRFCRNTLPRTKAGNLFPFSSLQINYNYAAAKHVDGNNIGPSYIMSIGSHTGGELWTEDQGTINCYNKWKLFDGNKLHYTQAFDLKKSSSSQIGERISFIAFAHGLYSKVEPAVVKQLRGLGFTAARSDGIDDDFFVRFRIDRSYLSEENNQKFIQLKQQRLAQQDPRATLTKVGDAAVECYGRQAERGGGWMAIKLSASEQPTVLQLKPNSVGIWIAELKWKNFTHTSLELVKHHRLDFYKDVKGATNKFKDRIKNLPDGAPVILGIADTAAASSRPLGPKVYEILKQLGAPLDLPEIKYRVAWAMIGFKGAKPGTALTTVGTRSTLLRLDANFSLESQPGGSFTTKLTPNAAPDVTNIIDVVAGTGQDCAVVDNDDDDDDQVTG
;
A
#
# COMPACT_ATOMS: atom_id res chain seq x y z
N MET A 1 -15.64 -48.05 -12.20
CA MET A 1 -14.58 -47.09 -12.58
C MET A 1 -15.24 -45.92 -13.28
N THR A 2 -15.16 -44.73 -12.68
CA THR A 2 -15.90 -43.51 -13.09
C THR A 2 -15.23 -42.82 -14.29
N PRO A 3 -15.97 -42.12 -15.18
CA PRO A 3 -15.44 -41.55 -16.43
C PRO A 3 -14.42 -40.41 -16.25
N THR A 4 -14.19 -39.94 -15.02
CA THR A 4 -13.41 -38.73 -14.73
C THR A 4 -11.90 -38.90 -14.88
N ILE A 5 -11.37 -40.13 -14.90
CA ILE A 5 -9.92 -40.36 -15.05
C ILE A 5 -9.50 -40.34 -16.54
N ARG A 6 -10.42 -40.57 -17.48
CA ARG A 6 -10.09 -40.59 -18.92
C ARG A 6 -10.00 -39.18 -19.54
N ALA A 7 -10.58 -38.17 -18.90
CA ALA A 7 -10.50 -36.76 -19.34
C ALA A 7 -9.26 -36.00 -18.81
N LEU A 8 -8.42 -36.62 -17.96
CA LEU A 8 -7.21 -35.99 -17.42
C LEU A 8 -5.94 -36.28 -18.23
N LYS A 9 -6.01 -37.16 -19.23
CA LYS A 9 -4.90 -37.39 -20.19
C LYS A 9 -4.88 -36.42 -21.37
N GLU A 10 -5.92 -35.60 -21.58
CA GLU A 10 -6.03 -34.70 -22.74
C GLU A 10 -5.44 -33.29 -22.53
N VAL A 11 -4.92 -32.96 -21.35
CA VAL A 11 -4.33 -31.61 -21.16
C VAL A 11 -2.84 -31.56 -21.52
N GLY A 12 -2.16 -32.70 -21.73
CA GLY A 12 -0.76 -32.76 -22.21
C GLY A 12 0.27 -31.97 -21.38
N LEU A 13 -0.11 -31.48 -20.20
CA LEU A 13 0.69 -30.51 -19.45
C LEU A 13 1.72 -31.18 -18.54
N VAL A 14 1.48 -32.38 -18.01
CA VAL A 14 2.50 -33.07 -17.18
C VAL A 14 3.69 -33.43 -18.07
N GLY A 15 4.89 -33.02 -17.67
CA GLY A 15 6.11 -33.12 -18.49
C GLY A 15 6.35 -31.92 -19.41
N ALA A 16 5.37 -31.01 -19.57
CA ALA A 16 5.56 -29.84 -20.42
C ALA A 16 6.62 -28.91 -19.82
N LYS A 17 7.57 -28.51 -20.66
CA LYS A 17 8.55 -27.47 -20.31
C LYS A 17 7.86 -26.12 -20.34
N VAL A 18 8.03 -25.38 -19.26
CA VAL A 18 7.44 -24.06 -19.07
C VAL A 18 8.52 -23.04 -18.84
N ARG A 19 8.32 -21.87 -19.42
CA ARG A 19 9.22 -20.73 -19.34
C ARG A 19 8.45 -19.57 -18.76
N LYS A 20 8.91 -19.06 -17.61
CA LYS A 20 8.32 -17.88 -16.99
C LYS A 20 9.40 -16.85 -16.77
N ASN A 21 9.24 -15.69 -17.41
CA ASN A 21 10.02 -14.53 -17.07
C ASN A 21 9.46 -13.96 -15.76
N PHE A 22 10.25 -14.02 -14.71
CA PHE A 22 9.96 -13.35 -13.45
C PHE A 22 10.64 -11.98 -13.50
N PRO A 23 9.86 -10.88 -13.56
CA PRO A 23 10.44 -9.54 -13.68
C PRO A 23 11.53 -9.30 -12.62
N GLY A 24 12.76 -9.04 -13.06
CA GLY A 24 13.91 -8.79 -12.19
C GLY A 24 14.66 -10.02 -11.67
N TYR A 25 14.11 -11.22 -11.85
CA TYR A 25 14.78 -12.50 -11.57
C TYR A 25 15.10 -13.25 -12.86
N GLY A 26 14.81 -12.66 -14.02
CA GLY A 26 15.09 -13.27 -15.32
C GLY A 26 14.15 -14.43 -15.63
N GLU A 27 14.55 -15.18 -16.63
CA GLU A 27 13.78 -16.31 -17.13
C GLU A 27 14.05 -17.57 -16.31
N PHE A 28 12.98 -18.26 -15.93
CA PHE A 28 13.04 -19.56 -15.26
C PHE A 28 12.41 -20.61 -16.15
N CYS A 29 13.15 -21.68 -16.35
CA CYS A 29 12.67 -22.90 -16.97
C CYS A 29 12.26 -23.89 -15.88
N GLY A 30 11.17 -24.60 -16.13
CA GLY A 30 10.65 -25.61 -15.23
C GLY A 30 9.84 -26.64 -15.98
N GLU A 31 9.32 -27.59 -15.24
CA GLU A 31 8.51 -28.68 -15.75
C GLU A 31 7.28 -28.85 -14.87
N VAL A 32 6.14 -29.07 -15.49
CA VAL A 32 4.91 -29.41 -14.76
C VAL A 32 5.02 -30.86 -14.31
N ILE A 33 5.13 -31.08 -13.00
CA ILE A 33 5.31 -32.41 -12.42
C ILE A 33 3.99 -33.07 -11.99
N GLU A 34 2.95 -32.27 -11.70
CA GLU A 34 1.66 -32.78 -11.25
C GLU A 34 0.52 -31.82 -11.61
N ILE A 35 -0.68 -32.35 -11.83
CA ILE A 35 -1.92 -31.57 -11.99
C ILE A 35 -2.86 -31.91 -10.83
N GLN A 36 -3.30 -30.88 -10.10
CA GLN A 36 -4.19 -30.99 -8.94
C GLN A 36 -5.40 -30.08 -9.13
N GLY A 37 -6.52 -30.63 -9.64
CA GLY A 37 -7.73 -29.85 -9.89
C GLY A 37 -7.49 -28.77 -10.95
N ASP A 38 -7.78 -27.50 -10.64
CA ASP A 38 -7.59 -26.34 -11.54
C ASP A 38 -6.15 -25.80 -11.58
N SER A 39 -5.22 -26.48 -10.89
CA SER A 39 -3.86 -26.03 -10.64
C SER A 39 -2.82 -27.08 -11.09
N CYS A 40 -1.62 -26.63 -11.42
CA CYS A 40 -0.45 -27.43 -11.73
C CYS A 40 0.64 -27.18 -10.68
N LEU A 41 1.36 -28.22 -10.29
CA LEU A 41 2.61 -28.14 -9.56
C LEU A 41 3.77 -28.13 -10.57
N LEU A 42 4.60 -27.09 -10.50
CA LEU A 42 5.78 -26.90 -11.33
C LEU A 42 7.02 -27.15 -10.47
N LYS A 43 8.02 -27.82 -11.04
CA LYS A 43 9.38 -27.88 -10.50
C LYS A 43 10.31 -27.08 -11.41
N TRP A 44 10.96 -26.09 -10.85
CA TRP A 44 11.93 -25.25 -11.56
C TRP A 44 13.31 -25.91 -11.59
N GLU A 45 14.15 -25.54 -12.56
CA GLU A 45 15.51 -26.08 -12.68
C GLU A 45 16.40 -25.81 -11.45
N ASP A 46 16.10 -24.76 -10.68
CA ASP A 46 16.78 -24.46 -9.40
C ASP A 46 16.32 -25.35 -8.23
N GLY A 47 15.42 -26.31 -8.50
CA GLY A 47 14.88 -27.26 -7.52
C GLY A 47 13.73 -26.72 -6.68
N SER A 48 13.32 -25.46 -6.86
CA SER A 48 12.14 -24.91 -6.20
C SER A 48 10.84 -25.39 -6.85
N GLU A 49 9.74 -25.36 -6.10
CA GLU A 49 8.41 -25.76 -6.59
C GLU A 49 7.42 -24.61 -6.51
N SER A 50 6.44 -24.59 -7.42
CA SER A 50 5.38 -23.57 -7.43
C SER A 50 4.06 -24.15 -7.89
N LYS A 51 2.95 -23.70 -7.28
CA LYS A 51 1.60 -24.09 -7.68
C LYS A 51 0.94 -22.94 -8.46
N LEU A 52 0.60 -23.18 -9.72
CA LEU A 52 -0.02 -22.18 -10.61
C LEU A 52 -1.34 -22.70 -11.18
N LYS A 53 -2.29 -21.81 -11.50
CA LYS A 53 -3.52 -22.20 -12.20
C LYS A 53 -3.20 -22.75 -13.60
N GLN A 54 -3.92 -23.78 -14.05
CA GLN A 54 -3.74 -24.38 -15.37
C GLN A 54 -3.80 -23.35 -16.51
N SER A 55 -4.70 -22.36 -16.42
CA SER A 55 -4.85 -21.28 -17.41
C SER A 55 -3.60 -20.39 -17.52
N SER A 56 -2.86 -20.23 -16.42
CA SER A 56 -1.59 -19.50 -16.42
C SER A 56 -0.46 -20.34 -17.00
N VAL A 57 -0.43 -21.64 -16.69
CA VAL A 57 0.59 -22.58 -17.20
C VAL A 57 0.51 -22.73 -18.71
N LYS A 58 -0.69 -22.81 -19.30
CA LYS A 58 -0.86 -22.90 -20.77
C LYS A 58 -0.19 -21.74 -21.54
N ARG A 59 -0.07 -20.56 -20.93
CA ARG A 59 0.60 -19.39 -21.55
C ARG A 59 2.12 -19.42 -21.40
N LEU A 60 2.65 -20.34 -20.60
CA LEU A 60 4.06 -20.47 -20.26
C LEU A 60 4.70 -21.70 -20.94
N VAL A 61 3.92 -22.60 -21.54
CA VAL A 61 4.43 -23.78 -22.25
C VAL A 61 5.26 -23.32 -23.44
N ILE A 62 6.50 -23.83 -23.52
CA ILE A 62 7.37 -23.62 -24.67
C ILE A 62 6.82 -24.50 -25.80
N LYS A 63 6.38 -23.89 -26.91
CA LYS A 63 6.02 -24.64 -28.13
C LYS A 63 7.30 -25.06 -28.82
N GLU A 64 7.43 -26.34 -29.18
CA GLU A 64 8.64 -26.92 -29.80
C GLU A 64 8.91 -26.46 -31.25
N GLU A 65 8.12 -25.53 -31.80
CA GLU A 65 8.30 -25.03 -33.16
C GLU A 65 9.15 -23.75 -33.19
N GLU A 66 10.48 -23.86 -33.06
CA GLU A 66 11.45 -22.87 -33.61
C GLU A 66 12.94 -23.29 -33.45
N THR A 67 13.28 -24.54 -33.74
CA THR A 67 14.69 -24.92 -33.98
C THR A 67 14.83 -25.63 -35.31
N CYS A 68 14.83 -24.86 -36.41
CA CYS A 68 15.49 -25.28 -37.65
C CYS A 68 15.78 -24.07 -38.55
N LYS A 69 17.03 -24.00 -39.05
CA LYS A 69 17.59 -23.12 -40.10
C LYS A 69 18.23 -21.79 -39.64
N LYS A 70 19.57 -21.78 -39.56
CA LYS A 70 20.39 -21.27 -40.68
C LYS A 70 21.86 -21.66 -40.54
N ASP A 71 22.36 -22.14 -41.68
CA ASP A 71 23.64 -22.76 -41.96
C ASP A 71 24.83 -21.78 -42.03
N GLU A 72 25.99 -22.44 -41.97
CA GLU A 72 27.32 -22.05 -42.39
C GLU A 72 27.42 -21.57 -43.86
N THR A 73 28.64 -21.13 -44.22
CA THR A 73 29.19 -20.65 -45.51
C THR A 73 29.11 -19.11 -45.70
N THR A 74 30.16 -18.37 -46.11
CA THR A 74 31.50 -18.69 -46.64
C THR A 74 32.42 -17.47 -46.53
N GLU A 75 33.73 -17.72 -46.59
CA GLU A 75 34.82 -16.77 -46.73
C GLU A 75 34.80 -15.94 -48.03
N ASP A 76 35.55 -14.83 -47.95
CA ASP A 76 36.36 -14.20 -48.99
C ASP A 76 35.73 -13.13 -49.90
N THR A 77 36.12 -11.86 -49.70
CA THR A 77 36.87 -11.06 -50.69
C THR A 77 37.31 -9.74 -50.05
N GLN A 78 38.61 -9.57 -49.83
CA GLN A 78 39.24 -8.27 -49.62
C GLN A 78 39.32 -7.49 -50.94
N LYS A 79 38.85 -6.23 -50.97
CA LYS A 79 39.52 -5.14 -51.73
C LYS A 79 39.01 -3.74 -51.35
N LYS A 80 39.92 -3.01 -50.69
CA LYS A 80 40.18 -1.55 -50.81
C LYS A 80 38.98 -0.59 -50.81
N LYS A 81 38.79 0.13 -49.71
CA LYS A 81 38.80 1.62 -49.75
C LYS A 81 39.16 2.23 -48.39
N LYS A 82 40.06 3.19 -48.51
CA LYS A 82 40.88 3.86 -47.50
C LYS A 82 40.20 5.17 -47.12
N VAL A 83 39.60 5.30 -45.93
CA VAL A 83 39.31 6.61 -45.30
C VAL A 83 39.32 6.50 -43.76
N LYS A 84 40.24 7.27 -43.16
CA LYS A 84 40.35 7.82 -41.80
C LYS A 84 39.89 7.03 -40.56
N LYS A 85 40.92 6.65 -39.78
CA LYS A 85 40.93 6.50 -38.32
C LYS A 85 40.57 7.82 -37.60
N GLU A 86 39.74 7.72 -36.56
CA GLU A 86 39.90 8.34 -35.22
C GLU A 86 38.88 7.63 -34.30
N ASN A 87 39.31 6.57 -33.61
CA ASN A 87 39.63 6.51 -32.17
C ASN A 87 38.42 6.36 -31.22
N GLU A 88 37.85 5.15 -31.16
CA GLU A 88 37.16 4.65 -29.96
C GLU A 88 38.00 3.53 -29.32
N GLY A 89 38.63 3.85 -28.19
CA GLY A 89 39.31 2.88 -27.34
C GLY A 89 38.30 2.13 -26.46
N SER A 90 37.85 0.96 -26.90
CA SER A 90 37.07 0.04 -26.08
C SER A 90 37.99 -0.66 -25.07
N LYS A 91 38.11 -0.09 -23.86
CA LYS A 91 38.68 -0.79 -22.71
C LYS A 91 37.75 -1.92 -22.29
N LYS A 92 38.18 -3.17 -22.53
CA LYS A 92 37.65 -4.36 -21.85
C LYS A 92 37.67 -4.12 -20.33
N ARG A 93 36.49 -3.92 -19.74
CA ARG A 93 36.29 -3.82 -18.29
C ARG A 93 36.48 -5.22 -17.72
N SER A 94 37.66 -5.48 -17.16
CA SER A 94 37.89 -6.65 -16.31
C SER A 94 36.92 -6.60 -15.14
N LEU A 95 36.16 -7.68 -14.92
CA LEU A 95 35.37 -7.90 -13.71
C LEU A 95 36.31 -7.90 -12.50
N SER A 96 36.48 -6.73 -11.88
CA SER A 96 37.18 -6.59 -10.62
C SER A 96 36.39 -7.31 -9.53
N LYS A 97 37.10 -8.13 -8.74
CA LYS A 97 36.61 -8.76 -7.51
C LYS A 97 35.75 -7.77 -6.72
N VAL A 98 34.48 -8.09 -6.50
CA VAL A 98 33.54 -7.29 -5.71
C VAL A 98 34.10 -7.21 -4.28
N SER A 99 34.66 -6.05 -3.91
CA SER A 99 35.12 -5.78 -2.55
C SER A 99 33.91 -5.55 -1.66
N THR A 100 33.71 -6.40 -0.65
CA THR A 100 32.72 -6.16 0.40
C THR A 100 33.00 -4.80 1.07
N PRO A 101 32.01 -3.90 1.21
CA PRO A 101 32.22 -2.64 1.93
C PRO A 101 32.74 -2.94 3.35
N ALA A 102 33.84 -2.30 3.72
CA ALA A 102 34.35 -2.37 5.09
C ALA A 102 33.28 -1.85 6.06
N LEU A 103 33.10 -2.51 7.21
CA LEU A 103 32.26 -1.92 8.25
C LEU A 103 32.88 -0.61 8.72
N GLU A 104 32.07 0.44 8.76
CA GLU A 104 32.47 1.67 9.42
C GLU A 104 32.66 1.41 10.92
N SER A 105 33.79 1.83 11.49
CA SER A 105 34.03 1.70 12.92
C SER A 105 33.05 2.60 13.69
N TYR A 106 32.04 1.99 14.33
CA TYR A 106 31.10 2.67 15.21
C TYR A 106 31.34 2.24 16.65
N ILE A 107 31.62 3.23 17.50
CA ILE A 107 31.63 3.07 18.95
C ILE A 107 30.33 3.72 19.46
N PRO A 108 29.46 2.97 20.15
CA PRO A 108 28.23 3.53 20.70
C PRO A 108 28.51 4.77 21.55
N LYS A 109 27.72 5.82 21.39
CA LYS A 109 27.60 6.85 22.43
C LYS A 109 27.11 6.17 23.72
N LYS A 110 27.31 6.84 24.87
CA LYS A 110 26.86 6.34 26.19
C LYS A 110 25.50 5.65 26.08
N ARG A 111 25.47 4.37 26.46
CA ARG A 111 24.31 3.50 26.35
C ARG A 111 23.09 4.15 27.01
N LEU A 112 21.97 4.19 26.30
CA LEU A 112 20.70 4.64 26.85
C LEU A 112 20.16 3.61 27.85
N ASP A 113 19.49 4.09 28.90
CA ASP A 113 18.85 3.24 29.88
C ASP A 113 17.48 2.78 29.39
N PHE A 114 17.35 1.48 29.09
CA PHE A 114 16.08 0.93 28.61
C PHE A 114 14.94 1.11 29.63
N ALA A 115 13.79 1.62 29.15
CA ALA A 115 12.65 2.03 29.96
C ALA A 115 11.54 0.97 30.09
N GLY A 116 11.81 -0.30 29.75
CA GLY A 116 10.85 -1.40 29.90
C GLY A 116 10.79 -1.98 31.32
N THR A 117 10.04 -3.06 31.49
CA THR A 117 9.88 -3.73 32.79
C THR A 117 11.21 -4.27 33.31
N SER A 118 11.32 -4.48 34.63
CA SER A 118 12.51 -5.09 35.24
C SER A 118 12.86 -6.45 34.61
N GLY A 119 11.84 -7.26 34.30
CA GLY A 119 12.01 -8.52 33.58
C GLY A 119 12.58 -8.34 32.17
N GLN A 120 12.04 -7.40 31.39
CA GLN A 120 12.53 -7.10 30.04
C GLN A 120 13.98 -6.58 30.09
N LYS A 121 14.29 -5.67 31.01
CA LYS A 121 15.64 -5.13 31.20
C LYS A 121 16.63 -6.25 31.56
N LYS A 122 16.25 -7.15 32.46
CA LYS A 122 17.07 -8.32 32.83
C LYS A 122 17.34 -9.24 31.63
N GLY A 123 16.30 -9.61 30.88
CA GLY A 123 16.43 -10.50 29.72
C GLY A 123 17.26 -9.89 28.60
N LEU A 124 17.01 -8.63 28.24
CA LEU A 124 17.77 -7.93 27.20
C LEU A 124 19.23 -7.69 27.61
N ASN A 125 19.52 -7.42 28.88
CA ASN A 125 20.90 -7.34 29.37
C ASN A 125 21.62 -8.69 29.32
N ALA A 126 20.91 -9.79 29.57
CA ALA A 126 21.48 -11.13 29.43
C ALA A 126 21.84 -11.44 27.97
N ILE A 127 20.96 -11.09 27.03
CA ILE A 127 21.26 -11.20 25.60
C ILE A 127 22.43 -10.31 25.21
N GLU A 128 22.45 -9.05 25.64
CA GLU A 128 23.53 -8.10 25.31
C GLU A 128 24.89 -8.62 25.76
N LYS A 129 24.96 -9.17 26.98
CA LYS A 129 26.17 -9.79 27.51
C LYS A 129 26.58 -11.01 26.69
N PHE A 130 25.63 -11.87 26.32
CA PHE A 130 25.89 -13.04 25.48
C PHE A 130 26.41 -12.62 24.10
N ALA A 131 25.73 -11.69 23.44
CA ALA A 131 26.08 -11.16 22.13
C ALA A 131 27.48 -10.55 22.14
N SER A 132 27.81 -9.77 23.17
CA SER A 132 29.13 -9.17 23.35
C SER A 132 30.24 -10.23 23.47
N ALA A 133 30.03 -11.27 24.29
CA ALA A 133 30.99 -12.36 24.43
C ALA A 133 31.18 -13.12 23.10
N TRP A 134 30.08 -13.47 22.43
CA TRP A 134 30.13 -14.18 21.15
C TRP A 134 30.86 -13.36 20.08
N LEU A 135 30.59 -12.05 19.99
CA LEU A 135 31.25 -11.16 19.04
C LEU A 135 32.75 -10.98 19.33
N ALA A 136 33.16 -11.00 20.61
CA ALA A 136 34.56 -10.94 21.01
C ALA A 136 35.34 -12.20 20.61
N GLU A 137 34.70 -13.37 20.71
CA GLU A 137 35.26 -14.66 20.30
C GLU A 137 35.29 -14.81 18.77
N ASN A 138 34.28 -14.29 18.06
CA ASN A 138 34.12 -14.42 16.62
C ASN A 138 34.42 -13.11 15.91
N LYS A 139 35.70 -12.76 15.78
CA LYS A 139 36.11 -11.47 15.19
C LYS A 139 35.79 -11.32 13.70
N ASP A 140 35.79 -12.42 12.94
CA ASP A 140 35.44 -12.41 11.52
C ASP A 140 33.98 -12.01 11.31
N ILE A 141 33.77 -10.92 10.57
CA ILE A 141 32.45 -10.39 10.22
C ILE A 141 31.60 -11.34 9.37
N ASN A 142 32.24 -12.25 8.63
CA ASN A 142 31.56 -13.16 7.73
C ASN A 142 31.10 -14.45 8.42
N VAL A 143 31.53 -14.70 9.66
CA VAL A 143 31.05 -15.84 10.47
C VAL A 143 29.70 -15.47 11.08
N ALA A 144 28.67 -16.26 10.77
CA ALA A 144 27.34 -16.10 11.35
C ALA A 144 27.19 -17.01 12.57
N PRO A 145 26.46 -16.59 13.63
CA PRO A 145 25.92 -17.57 14.56
C PRO A 145 24.92 -18.47 13.82
N ASP A 146 24.86 -19.75 14.16
CA ASP A 146 23.83 -20.66 13.63
C ASP A 146 22.45 -20.42 14.29
N ILE A 147 21.42 -21.08 13.77
CA ILE A 147 20.05 -20.95 14.26
C ILE A 147 19.94 -21.36 15.73
N ASP A 148 20.65 -22.40 16.17
CA ASP A 148 20.58 -22.91 17.54
C ASP A 148 21.18 -21.93 18.54
N HIS A 149 22.30 -21.28 18.19
CA HIS A 149 22.89 -20.20 18.96
C HIS A 149 21.96 -19.00 19.05
N VAL A 150 21.32 -18.60 17.94
CA VAL A 150 20.33 -17.52 17.93
C VAL A 150 19.12 -17.86 18.81
N LEU A 151 18.58 -19.07 18.72
CA LEU A 151 17.48 -19.55 19.57
C LEU A 151 17.87 -19.54 21.05
N LYS A 152 19.02 -20.12 21.39
CA LYS A 152 19.55 -20.15 22.77
C LYS A 152 19.68 -18.74 23.33
N THR A 153 20.15 -17.80 22.51
CA THR A 153 20.28 -16.40 22.88
C THR A 153 18.92 -15.77 23.16
N LEU A 154 17.98 -15.86 22.21
CA LEU A 154 16.66 -15.23 22.34
C LEU A 154 15.81 -15.85 23.46
N ARG A 155 16.02 -17.12 23.81
CA ARG A 155 15.41 -17.77 24.97
C ARG A 155 15.80 -17.14 26.32
N LEU A 156 16.87 -16.34 26.38
CA LEU A 156 17.22 -15.57 27.59
C LEU A 156 16.17 -14.49 27.92
N LEU A 157 15.30 -14.10 26.97
CA LEU A 157 14.14 -13.24 27.26
C LEU A 157 13.06 -13.97 28.05
N ASP A 158 12.93 -15.29 27.87
CA ASP A 158 11.86 -16.10 28.45
C ASP A 158 10.48 -15.46 28.18
N LYS A 159 9.66 -15.20 29.21
CA LYS A 159 8.38 -14.51 29.11
C LYS A 159 8.48 -12.98 29.03
N ASN A 160 9.69 -12.42 29.04
CA ASN A 160 9.96 -10.99 29.15
C ASN A 160 10.33 -10.36 27.79
N TRP A 161 9.66 -10.78 26.72
CA TRP A 161 9.83 -10.12 25.42
C TRP A 161 9.37 -8.66 25.48
N PRO A 162 10.01 -7.76 24.71
CA PRO A 162 9.46 -6.43 24.47
C PRO A 162 8.09 -6.53 23.78
N THR A 163 7.26 -5.50 23.97
CA THR A 163 5.98 -5.36 23.27
C THR A 163 6.00 -4.16 22.33
N GLN A 164 5.18 -4.21 21.29
CA GLN A 164 5.05 -3.14 20.30
C GLN A 164 3.59 -2.84 20.02
N GLN A 165 3.27 -1.55 19.91
CA GLN A 165 1.97 -1.09 19.43
C GLN A 165 1.93 -1.15 17.90
N ARG A 166 1.35 -2.23 17.37
CA ARG A 166 1.18 -2.44 15.94
C ARG A 166 -0.30 -2.72 15.62
N PRO A 167 -1.19 -1.72 15.71
CA PRO A 167 -2.64 -1.92 15.55
C PRO A 167 -3.03 -2.53 14.20
N ASN A 168 -2.20 -2.31 13.18
CA ASN A 168 -2.35 -2.84 11.83
C ASN A 168 -2.05 -4.34 11.69
N VAL A 169 -1.37 -4.97 12.66
CA VAL A 169 -1.02 -6.41 12.59
C VAL A 169 -1.73 -7.26 13.64
N THR A 170 -2.67 -6.67 14.37
CA THR A 170 -3.48 -7.34 15.39
C THR A 170 -4.96 -7.20 15.05
N THR A 171 -5.75 -8.25 15.26
CA THR A 171 -7.21 -8.19 15.12
C THR A 171 -7.88 -7.63 16.38
N THR A 172 -7.17 -7.61 17.51
CA THR A 172 -7.72 -7.23 18.82
C THR A 172 -7.34 -5.82 19.25
N GLY A 173 -6.39 -5.19 18.55
CA GLY A 173 -5.80 -3.91 18.96
C GLY A 173 -4.78 -4.01 20.10
N LYS A 174 -4.59 -5.19 20.69
CA LYS A 174 -3.60 -5.41 21.76
C LYS A 174 -2.17 -5.36 21.22
N GLU A 175 -1.24 -5.00 22.10
CA GLU A 175 0.19 -5.03 21.81
C GLU A 175 0.64 -6.45 21.44
N VAL A 176 1.64 -6.53 20.55
CA VAL A 176 2.24 -7.79 20.12
C VAL A 176 3.64 -7.93 20.69
N THR A 177 4.04 -9.17 21.00
CA THR A 177 5.38 -9.49 21.52
C THR A 177 6.40 -9.56 20.40
N GLY A 178 7.46 -8.76 20.51
CA GLY A 178 8.46 -8.62 19.47
C GLY A 178 9.28 -7.34 19.63
N MET A 179 10.25 -7.15 18.73
CA MET A 179 11.10 -5.98 18.69
C MET A 179 11.45 -5.58 17.26
N CYS A 180 11.70 -4.30 17.05
CA CYS A 180 12.28 -3.78 15.81
C CYS A 180 13.66 -3.20 16.12
N LEU A 181 14.66 -3.60 15.34
CA LEU A 181 16.03 -3.11 15.39
C LEU A 181 16.36 -2.37 14.09
N GLY A 182 17.26 -1.41 14.15
CA GLY A 182 17.68 -0.59 13.02
C GLY A 182 16.80 0.64 12.81
N LEU A 183 16.59 1.02 11.55
CA LEU A 183 15.92 2.26 11.18
C LEU A 183 14.41 2.21 11.43
N ILE A 184 13.88 3.24 12.09
CA ILE A 184 12.44 3.47 12.30
C ILE A 184 12.07 4.92 11.98
N MET A 185 10.76 5.17 11.79
CA MET A 185 10.19 6.51 11.81
C MET A 185 9.58 6.79 13.18
N ALA A 186 10.22 7.62 13.97
CA ALA A 186 9.68 8.06 15.25
C ALA A 186 8.80 9.31 15.05
N LEU A 187 7.57 9.26 15.56
CA LEU A 187 6.62 10.35 15.42
C LEU A 187 7.17 11.63 16.06
N GLY A 188 7.24 12.71 15.29
CA GLY A 188 7.76 14.01 15.74
C GLY A 188 9.29 14.12 15.81
N GLN A 189 10.03 13.03 15.59
CA GLN A 189 11.49 13.00 15.64
C GLN A 189 12.13 12.56 14.32
N GLY A 190 11.35 12.00 13.39
CA GLY A 190 11.83 11.60 12.06
C GLY A 190 12.50 10.23 12.03
N ALA A 191 13.33 10.02 11.01
CA ALA A 191 14.02 8.76 10.77
C ALA A 191 15.25 8.61 11.68
N GLN A 192 15.28 7.58 12.51
CA GLN A 192 16.36 7.34 13.47
C GLN A 192 16.51 5.85 13.82
N CYS A 193 17.55 5.50 14.57
CA CYS A 193 17.68 4.16 15.15
C CYS A 193 16.53 3.85 16.11
N SER A 194 16.13 2.59 16.20
CA SER A 194 15.14 2.19 17.19
C SER A 194 15.70 2.32 18.59
N TYR A 195 14.83 2.61 19.56
CA TYR A 195 15.21 2.72 20.97
C TYR A 195 15.96 1.47 21.48
N LEU A 196 15.54 0.29 21.03
CA LEU A 196 16.21 -0.98 21.36
C LEU A 196 17.60 -1.09 20.72
N THR A 197 17.78 -0.59 19.51
CA THR A 197 19.11 -0.53 18.88
C THR A 197 20.07 0.37 19.63
N ASP A 198 19.61 1.51 20.14
CA ASP A 198 20.45 2.40 20.96
C ASP A 198 20.74 1.82 22.35
N CYS A 199 19.77 1.13 22.95
CA CYS A 199 19.94 0.50 24.26
C CYS A 199 20.73 -0.80 24.22
N PHE A 200 20.77 -1.52 23.10
CA PHE A 200 21.34 -2.88 22.97
C PHE A 200 22.11 -3.04 21.64
N PRO A 201 23.21 -2.28 21.44
CA PRO A 201 23.95 -2.28 20.19
C PRO A 201 24.66 -3.61 19.89
N GLU A 202 25.15 -4.35 20.91
CA GLU A 202 25.83 -5.64 20.67
C GLU A 202 24.83 -6.72 20.27
N THR A 203 23.66 -6.74 20.92
CA THR A 203 22.51 -7.58 20.50
C THR A 203 22.13 -7.29 19.06
N THR A 204 22.04 -6.00 18.70
CA THR A 204 21.73 -5.58 17.34
C THR A 204 22.78 -6.08 16.36
N ARG A 205 24.08 -5.85 16.65
CA ARG A 205 25.18 -6.29 15.79
C ARG A 205 25.20 -7.81 15.61
N TYR A 206 24.98 -8.57 16.68
CA TYR A 206 24.91 -10.03 16.66
C TYR A 206 23.78 -10.54 15.76
N LEU A 207 22.56 -10.02 15.93
CA LEU A 207 21.39 -10.45 15.13
C LEU A 207 21.46 -9.96 13.68
N VAL A 208 22.00 -8.76 13.44
CA VAL A 208 22.26 -8.26 12.08
C VAL A 208 23.31 -9.11 11.38
N ARG A 209 24.35 -9.57 12.09
CA ARG A 209 25.37 -10.48 11.53
C ARG A 209 24.77 -11.83 11.16
N PHE A 210 23.87 -12.39 12.00
CA PHE A 210 23.08 -13.57 11.63
C PHE A 210 22.33 -13.35 10.32
N CYS A 211 21.53 -12.28 10.21
CA CYS A 211 20.74 -12.02 9.01
C CYS A 211 21.63 -11.76 7.80
N ARG A 212 22.58 -10.82 7.87
CA ARG A 212 23.45 -10.42 6.77
C ARG A 212 24.18 -11.61 6.13
N ASN A 213 24.64 -12.56 6.93
CA ASN A 213 25.46 -13.68 6.46
C ASN A 213 24.64 -14.92 6.06
N THR A 214 23.38 -15.02 6.49
CA THR A 214 22.49 -16.13 6.11
C THR A 214 21.49 -15.77 5.03
N LEU A 215 21.25 -14.47 4.79
CA LEU A 215 20.38 -13.99 3.72
C LEU A 215 20.93 -14.40 2.34
N PRO A 216 20.06 -14.79 1.38
CA PRO A 216 20.47 -15.00 0.01
C PRO A 216 21.12 -13.74 -0.57
N ARG A 217 22.20 -13.95 -1.32
CA ARG A 217 22.84 -12.87 -2.09
C ARG A 217 22.00 -12.53 -3.32
N THR A 218 22.12 -11.30 -3.81
CA THR A 218 21.54 -10.95 -5.11
C THR A 218 22.23 -11.74 -6.23
N LYS A 219 21.65 -11.74 -7.43
CA LYS A 219 22.27 -12.38 -8.61
C LYS A 219 23.68 -11.88 -8.91
N ALA A 220 23.98 -10.63 -8.58
CA ALA A 220 25.30 -10.04 -8.73
C ALA A 220 26.27 -10.39 -7.57
N GLY A 221 25.86 -11.26 -6.64
CA GLY A 221 26.63 -11.64 -5.45
C GLY A 221 26.60 -10.60 -4.32
N ASN A 222 25.86 -9.50 -4.50
CA ASN A 222 25.78 -8.44 -3.50
C ASN A 222 24.94 -8.89 -2.29
N LEU A 223 25.22 -8.26 -1.14
CA LEU A 223 24.38 -8.42 0.04
C LEU A 223 22.98 -7.84 -0.24
N PHE A 224 21.95 -8.46 0.32
CA PHE A 224 20.62 -7.87 0.32
C PHE A 224 20.64 -6.54 1.09
N PRO A 225 20.14 -5.44 0.52
CA PRO A 225 20.06 -4.16 1.22
C PRO A 225 18.90 -4.20 2.23
N PHE A 226 19.18 -4.01 3.52
CA PHE A 226 18.16 -3.85 4.57
C PHE A 226 18.61 -2.85 5.63
N SER A 227 17.67 -2.06 6.15
CA SER A 227 17.91 -1.01 7.15
C SER A 227 17.38 -1.38 8.53
N SER A 228 16.52 -2.40 8.57
CA SER A 228 15.68 -2.70 9.72
C SER A 228 15.45 -4.21 9.84
N LEU A 229 15.31 -4.67 11.07
CA LEU A 229 15.05 -6.07 11.40
C LEU A 229 13.89 -6.15 12.40
N GLN A 230 12.76 -6.70 11.95
CA GLN A 230 11.61 -6.97 12.81
C GLN A 230 11.68 -8.42 13.29
N ILE A 231 11.59 -8.62 14.61
CA ILE A 231 11.62 -9.93 15.26
C ILE A 231 10.30 -10.11 16.00
N ASN A 232 9.53 -11.11 15.61
CA ASN A 232 8.21 -11.39 16.18
C ASN A 232 8.27 -12.65 17.03
N TYR A 233 7.57 -12.66 18.17
CA TYR A 233 7.50 -13.81 19.07
C TYR A 233 6.06 -14.27 19.26
N ASN A 234 5.77 -15.52 18.93
CA ASN A 234 4.53 -16.24 19.26
C ASN A 234 3.22 -15.50 18.91
N TYR A 235 3.19 -14.77 17.79
CA TYR A 235 1.94 -14.23 17.27
C TYR A 235 1.82 -14.39 15.76
N ALA A 236 0.58 -14.55 15.29
CA ALA A 236 0.24 -14.56 13.88
C ALA A 236 -0.19 -13.15 13.47
N ALA A 237 0.58 -12.49 12.60
CA ALA A 237 0.24 -11.16 12.12
C ALA A 237 -1.06 -11.19 11.30
N ALA A 238 -1.99 -10.28 11.62
CA ALA A 238 -3.21 -10.07 10.86
C ALA A 238 -2.92 -9.58 9.42
N LYS A 239 -3.93 -9.59 8.55
CA LYS A 239 -3.80 -9.16 7.15
C LYS A 239 -3.52 -7.67 7.01
N HIS A 240 -2.36 -7.31 6.44
CA HIS A 240 -1.87 -5.92 6.39
C HIS A 240 -0.90 -5.66 5.22
N VAL A 241 -0.53 -4.38 5.08
CA VAL A 241 0.54 -3.86 4.22
C VAL A 241 1.45 -3.00 5.09
N ASP A 242 2.76 -3.05 4.88
CA ASP A 242 3.72 -2.28 5.68
C ASP A 242 3.94 -0.89 5.08
N GLY A 243 3.33 0.13 5.69
CA GLY A 243 3.35 1.50 5.14
C GLY A 243 4.73 2.18 5.08
N ASN A 244 5.71 1.68 5.85
CA ASN A 244 7.08 2.21 5.90
C ASN A 244 8.11 1.27 5.26
N ASN A 245 7.68 0.19 4.61
CA ASN A 245 8.55 -0.71 3.88
C ASN A 245 8.71 -0.22 2.44
N ILE A 246 9.91 -0.35 1.86
CA ILE A 246 10.11 -0.04 0.44
C ILE A 246 9.67 -1.17 -0.50
N GLY A 247 9.41 -2.36 0.05
CA GLY A 247 8.81 -3.48 -0.67
C GLY A 247 9.55 -4.78 -0.38
N PRO A 248 10.65 -5.09 -1.11
CA PRO A 248 11.38 -6.34 -0.95
C PRO A 248 11.81 -6.57 0.49
N SER A 249 11.44 -7.73 1.02
CA SER A 249 11.72 -8.14 2.39
C SER A 249 11.97 -9.64 2.44
N TYR A 250 12.87 -10.07 3.32
CA TYR A 250 13.08 -11.48 3.59
C TYR A 250 12.47 -11.86 4.92
N ILE A 251 11.76 -12.99 4.96
CA ILE A 251 11.23 -13.60 6.18
C ILE A 251 11.85 -14.97 6.44
N MET A 252 12.12 -15.28 7.70
CA MET A 252 12.39 -16.64 8.20
C MET A 252 11.67 -16.82 9.53
N SER A 253 11.11 -18.00 9.78
CA SER A 253 10.65 -18.43 11.10
C SER A 253 11.52 -19.56 11.64
N ILE A 254 11.86 -19.52 12.92
CA ILE A 254 12.66 -20.51 13.65
C ILE A 254 11.96 -20.91 14.95
N GLY A 255 12.40 -22.02 15.55
CA GLY A 255 11.89 -22.54 16.82
C GLY A 255 10.97 -23.76 16.67
N SER A 256 10.50 -24.29 17.79
CA SER A 256 9.68 -25.51 17.82
C SER A 256 8.20 -25.24 17.50
N HIS A 257 7.86 -25.06 16.21
CA HIS A 257 6.49 -24.86 15.74
C HIS A 257 6.13 -25.64 14.47
N THR A 258 4.83 -25.72 14.17
CA THR A 258 4.26 -26.19 12.88
C THR A 258 3.26 -25.17 12.35
N GLY A 259 3.13 -25.08 11.03
CA GLY A 259 2.36 -24.01 10.39
C GLY A 259 3.04 -22.66 10.55
N GLY A 260 2.26 -21.58 10.40
CA GLY A 260 2.76 -20.21 10.53
C GLY A 260 3.48 -19.74 9.28
N GLU A 261 3.13 -20.30 8.14
CA GLU A 261 3.53 -19.83 6.82
C GLU A 261 3.09 -18.38 6.61
N LEU A 262 3.80 -17.68 5.72
CA LEU A 262 3.42 -16.34 5.30
C LEU A 262 2.51 -16.46 4.07
N TRP A 263 1.29 -15.94 4.13
CA TRP A 263 0.49 -15.73 2.94
C TRP A 263 0.70 -14.32 2.39
N THR A 264 0.85 -14.21 1.08
CA THR A 264 1.00 -12.95 0.35
C THR A 264 0.05 -12.91 -0.83
N GLU A 265 -0.43 -11.73 -1.20
CA GLU A 265 -1.35 -11.55 -2.33
C GLU A 265 -0.72 -11.94 -3.67
N ASP A 266 0.58 -11.70 -3.85
CA ASP A 266 1.31 -11.91 -5.09
C ASP A 266 1.87 -13.33 -5.24
N GLN A 267 2.18 -14.03 -4.14
CA GLN A 267 2.83 -15.35 -4.19
C GLN A 267 2.03 -16.46 -3.50
N GLY A 268 0.92 -16.15 -2.84
CA GLY A 268 0.17 -17.11 -2.04
C GLY A 268 0.94 -17.52 -0.78
N THR A 269 0.87 -18.80 -0.40
CA THR A 269 1.47 -19.33 0.82
C THR A 269 2.96 -19.66 0.63
N ILE A 270 3.79 -19.12 1.53
CA ILE A 270 5.23 -19.22 1.55
C ILE A 270 5.68 -19.91 2.84
N ASN A 271 6.31 -21.09 2.71
CA ASN A 271 6.95 -21.76 3.84
C ASN A 271 8.29 -21.08 4.18
N CYS A 272 8.32 -20.37 5.31
CA CYS A 272 9.48 -19.64 5.82
C CYS A 272 10.20 -20.35 6.98
N TYR A 273 9.89 -21.62 7.26
CA TYR A 273 10.51 -22.38 8.35
C TYR A 273 11.98 -22.71 8.08
N ASN A 274 12.88 -22.21 8.93
CA ASN A 274 14.34 -22.35 8.87
C ASN A 274 14.98 -21.98 7.51
N LYS A 275 14.26 -21.22 6.67
CA LYS A 275 14.71 -20.80 5.35
C LYS A 275 14.22 -19.38 5.06
N TRP A 276 15.14 -18.53 4.61
CA TRP A 276 14.80 -17.20 4.13
C TRP A 276 13.90 -17.28 2.89
N LYS A 277 12.83 -16.50 2.88
CA LYS A 277 11.93 -16.36 1.75
C LYS A 277 11.69 -14.89 1.46
N LEU A 278 11.79 -14.54 0.19
CA LEU A 278 11.57 -13.20 -0.28
C LEU A 278 10.07 -12.94 -0.45
N PHE A 279 9.61 -11.77 -0.04
CA PHE A 279 8.26 -11.28 -0.30
C PHE A 279 8.26 -9.76 -0.46
N ASP A 280 7.15 -9.21 -0.96
CA ASP A 280 6.94 -7.78 -1.05
C ASP A 280 6.07 -7.28 0.12
N GLY A 281 6.66 -6.55 1.06
CA GLY A 281 5.97 -5.94 2.19
C GLY A 281 4.97 -4.84 1.81
N ASN A 282 4.99 -4.36 0.56
CA ASN A 282 3.97 -3.48 0.00
C ASN A 282 2.74 -4.22 -0.54
N LYS A 283 2.77 -5.56 -0.57
CA LYS A 283 1.62 -6.39 -0.90
C LYS A 283 0.90 -6.84 0.35
N LEU A 284 -0.39 -7.14 0.20
CA LEU A 284 -1.21 -7.58 1.30
C LEU A 284 -0.73 -8.95 1.79
N HIS A 285 -0.38 -9.08 3.07
CA HIS A 285 0.17 -10.31 3.63
C HIS A 285 -0.28 -10.56 5.08
N TYR A 286 -0.19 -11.81 5.53
CA TYR A 286 -0.49 -12.22 6.91
C TYR A 286 0.22 -13.53 7.28
N THR A 287 0.35 -13.80 8.58
CA THR A 287 0.85 -15.09 9.07
C THR A 287 -0.32 -16.04 9.28
N GLN A 288 -0.24 -17.23 8.70
CA GLN A 288 -1.24 -18.27 8.91
C GLN A 288 -1.19 -18.82 10.34
N ALA A 289 -2.21 -19.57 10.73
CA ALA A 289 -2.24 -20.21 12.05
C ALA A 289 -1.04 -21.16 12.22
N PHE A 290 -0.57 -21.30 13.46
CA PHE A 290 0.51 -22.21 13.82
C PHE A 290 0.26 -22.83 15.18
N ASP A 291 0.88 -24.00 15.38
CA ASP A 291 0.90 -24.72 16.65
C ASP A 291 2.31 -24.75 17.22
N LEU A 292 2.39 -24.58 18.54
CA LEU A 292 3.66 -24.68 19.28
C LEU A 292 3.85 -26.13 19.72
N LYS A 293 4.98 -26.73 19.34
CA LYS A 293 5.30 -28.10 19.73
C LYS A 293 5.78 -28.12 21.18
N LYS A 294 5.23 -29.02 22.00
CA LYS A 294 5.79 -29.28 23.33
C LYS A 294 7.15 -29.97 23.15
N SER A 295 8.18 -29.42 23.78
CA SER A 295 9.45 -30.14 23.96
C SER A 295 9.25 -31.31 24.92
N SER A 296 10.05 -32.37 24.77
CA SER A 296 10.13 -33.48 25.73
C SER A 296 10.50 -33.03 27.16
N SER A 297 11.01 -31.80 27.31
CA SER A 297 11.45 -31.18 28.57
C SER A 297 10.45 -30.20 29.20
N SER A 298 9.13 -30.37 28.97
CA SER A 298 8.05 -29.51 29.54
C SER A 298 8.05 -28.04 29.10
N GLN A 299 8.93 -27.64 28.17
CA GLN A 299 8.93 -26.29 27.59
C GLN A 299 7.89 -26.19 26.46
N ILE A 300 7.00 -25.20 26.54
CA ILE A 300 6.10 -24.83 25.43
C ILE A 300 7.00 -24.33 24.28
N GLY A 301 6.80 -24.84 23.07
CA GLY A 301 7.59 -24.44 21.90
C GLY A 301 7.45 -22.96 21.56
N GLU A 302 8.31 -22.48 20.66
CA GLU A 302 8.28 -21.09 20.21
C GLU A 302 8.28 -20.96 18.69
N ARG A 303 7.67 -19.89 18.20
CA ARG A 303 7.81 -19.38 16.84
C ARG A 303 8.40 -17.99 16.93
N ILE A 304 9.65 -17.86 16.49
CA ILE A 304 10.32 -16.57 16.33
C ILE A 304 10.46 -16.32 14.84
N SER A 305 9.97 -15.18 14.34
CA SER A 305 10.19 -14.81 12.93
C SER A 305 11.03 -13.56 12.78
N PHE A 306 12.00 -13.60 11.88
CA PHE A 306 12.84 -12.49 11.46
C PHE A 306 12.33 -11.95 10.14
N ILE A 307 12.21 -10.63 10.04
CA ILE A 307 11.89 -9.92 8.81
C ILE A 307 12.96 -8.86 8.57
N ALA A 308 13.83 -9.10 7.59
CA ALA A 308 14.81 -8.13 7.13
C ALA A 308 14.21 -7.28 6.01
N PHE A 309 14.13 -5.96 6.22
CA PHE A 309 13.51 -5.04 5.27
C PHE A 309 14.25 -3.70 5.23
N ALA A 310 14.01 -2.94 4.16
CA ALA A 310 14.44 -1.54 4.09
C ALA A 310 13.27 -0.60 4.33
N HIS A 311 13.47 0.34 5.23
CA HIS A 311 12.54 1.41 5.52
C HIS A 311 12.46 2.35 4.32
N GLY A 312 11.29 2.91 4.00
CA GLY A 312 11.10 3.85 2.89
C GLY A 312 11.87 5.18 2.99
N LEU A 313 12.65 5.37 4.06
CA LEU A 313 13.51 6.53 4.29
C LEU A 313 15.00 6.16 4.36
N TYR A 314 15.38 4.92 4.04
CA TYR A 314 16.76 4.44 4.14
C TYR A 314 17.79 5.29 3.40
N SER A 315 17.40 6.01 2.33
CA SER A 315 18.26 6.91 1.56
C SER A 315 18.25 8.37 2.05
N LYS A 316 17.34 8.71 2.96
CA LYS A 316 17.12 10.06 3.51
C LYS A 316 17.36 10.09 5.03
N VAL A 317 18.44 9.45 5.46
CA VAL A 317 18.82 9.32 6.87
C VAL A 317 19.91 10.33 7.20
N GLU A 318 19.88 10.89 8.41
CA GLU A 318 20.95 11.79 8.87
C GLU A 318 22.32 11.06 8.85
N PRO A 319 23.42 11.71 8.41
CA PRO A 319 24.73 11.06 8.30
C PRO A 319 25.21 10.35 9.57
N ALA A 320 24.92 10.92 10.76
CA ALA A 320 25.27 10.31 12.03
C ALA A 320 24.55 8.96 12.26
N VAL A 321 23.26 8.90 11.90
CA VAL A 321 22.45 7.69 11.98
C VAL A 321 22.89 6.67 10.92
N VAL A 322 23.27 7.13 9.71
CA VAL A 322 23.85 6.25 8.67
C VAL A 322 25.11 5.56 9.18
N LYS A 323 26.05 6.32 9.75
CA LYS A 323 27.29 5.78 10.32
C LYS A 323 27.01 4.74 11.40
N GLN A 324 26.05 5.03 12.28
CA GLN A 324 25.64 4.10 13.32
C GLN A 324 25.07 2.79 12.74
N LEU A 325 24.08 2.86 11.85
CA LEU A 325 23.44 1.69 11.24
C LEU A 325 24.46 0.82 10.48
N ARG A 326 25.34 1.44 9.69
CA ARG A 326 26.40 0.73 8.97
C ARG A 326 27.41 0.08 9.89
N GLY A 327 27.80 0.75 10.98
CA GLY A 327 28.69 0.17 11.99
C GLY A 327 28.06 -0.94 12.84
N LEU A 328 26.73 -1.04 12.85
CA LEU A 328 25.99 -2.19 13.39
C LEU A 328 25.82 -3.32 12.37
N GLY A 329 26.18 -3.10 11.10
CA GLY A 329 26.20 -4.08 10.04
C GLY A 329 25.02 -4.04 9.08
N PHE A 330 24.07 -3.09 9.23
CA PHE A 330 22.99 -2.89 8.28
C PHE A 330 23.54 -2.47 6.92
N THR A 331 22.90 -2.94 5.85
CA THR A 331 23.38 -2.80 4.47
C THR A 331 22.63 -1.73 3.68
N ALA A 332 21.46 -1.29 4.15
CA ALA A 332 20.72 -0.16 3.58
C ALA A 332 20.65 0.99 4.58
N ALA A 333 21.52 1.99 4.41
CA ALA A 333 21.42 3.29 5.05
C ALA A 333 22.28 4.28 4.25
N ARG A 334 21.69 5.41 3.84
CA ARG A 334 22.34 6.48 3.08
C ARG A 334 21.71 7.83 3.43
N SER A 335 22.46 8.89 3.13
CA SER A 335 22.08 10.28 3.38
C SER A 335 22.06 11.13 2.11
N ASP A 336 22.31 10.52 0.94
CA ASP A 336 22.41 11.21 -0.35
C ASP A 336 21.05 11.43 -1.02
N GLY A 337 19.97 10.86 -0.47
CA GLY A 337 18.63 10.94 -1.04
C GLY A 337 18.45 10.12 -2.31
N ILE A 338 19.50 9.40 -2.74
CA ILE A 338 19.51 8.58 -3.95
C ILE A 338 19.09 7.18 -3.57
N ASP A 339 18.11 6.64 -4.30
CA ASP A 339 17.72 5.26 -4.08
C ASP A 339 18.77 4.30 -4.66
N ASP A 340 18.98 3.19 -3.96
CA ASP A 340 19.71 2.05 -4.50
C ASP A 340 18.97 1.51 -5.73
N ASP A 341 19.69 1.18 -6.80
CA ASP A 341 19.13 0.60 -8.03
C ASP A 341 18.25 -0.62 -7.74
N PHE A 342 18.58 -1.37 -6.68
CA PHE A 342 17.78 -2.49 -6.20
C PHE A 342 16.34 -2.07 -5.83
N PHE A 343 16.17 -0.87 -5.27
CA PHE A 343 14.91 -0.35 -4.75
C PHE A 343 14.15 0.59 -5.69
N VAL A 344 14.80 1.18 -6.70
CA VAL A 344 14.17 2.17 -7.61
C VAL A 344 12.83 1.67 -8.14
N ARG A 345 12.75 0.40 -8.55
CA ARG A 345 11.52 -0.21 -9.10
C ARG A 345 10.42 -0.53 -8.07
N PHE A 346 10.76 -0.52 -6.79
CA PHE A 346 9.84 -0.85 -5.69
C PHE A 346 9.34 0.38 -4.94
N ARG A 347 9.96 1.54 -5.19
CA ARG A 347 9.39 2.81 -4.78
C ARG A 347 7.97 2.90 -5.33
N ILE A 348 7.01 2.80 -4.41
CA ILE A 348 5.72 3.41 -4.62
C ILE A 348 6.05 4.89 -4.78
N ASP A 349 5.87 5.42 -5.99
CA ASP A 349 6.01 6.84 -6.20
C ASP A 349 5.10 7.55 -5.19
N ARG A 350 5.73 8.29 -4.27
CA ARG A 350 5.09 9.16 -3.29
C ARG A 350 5.59 10.60 -3.49
N SER A 351 6.23 10.91 -4.62
CA SER A 351 6.71 12.25 -4.98
C SER A 351 5.58 13.27 -4.94
N TYR A 352 4.34 12.83 -5.14
CA TYR A 352 3.12 13.65 -5.01
C TYR A 352 2.79 14.07 -3.56
N LEU A 353 3.45 13.56 -2.52
CA LEU A 353 3.29 13.93 -1.10
C LEU A 353 4.46 14.81 -0.60
N SER A 354 5.06 15.63 -1.45
CA SER A 354 6.10 16.57 -1.02
C SER A 354 5.52 17.67 -0.13
N GLU A 355 6.35 18.25 0.73
CA GLU A 355 6.00 19.46 1.50
C GLU A 355 5.64 20.60 0.53
N GLU A 356 6.33 20.69 -0.61
CA GLU A 356 6.02 21.64 -1.69
C GLU A 356 4.57 21.48 -2.20
N ASN A 357 4.09 20.25 -2.39
CA ASN A 357 2.71 20.01 -2.84
C ASN A 357 1.68 20.41 -1.78
N ASN A 358 2.00 20.21 -0.50
CA ASN A 358 1.15 20.70 0.59
C ASN A 358 1.13 22.22 0.64
N GLN A 359 2.28 22.89 0.46
CA GLN A 359 2.35 24.36 0.44
C GLN A 359 1.59 24.94 -0.76
N LYS A 360 1.71 24.35 -1.94
CA LYS A 360 0.93 24.74 -3.14
C LYS A 360 -0.57 24.51 -2.94
N PHE A 361 -0.98 23.42 -2.27
CA PHE A 361 -2.38 23.22 -1.89
C PHE A 361 -2.87 24.31 -0.92
N ILE A 362 -2.07 24.65 0.09
CA ILE A 362 -2.39 25.73 1.03
C ILE A 362 -2.55 27.05 0.28
N GLN A 363 -1.66 27.35 -0.68
CA GLN A 363 -1.77 28.53 -1.53
C GLN A 363 -3.03 28.51 -2.40
N LEU A 364 -3.35 27.39 -3.06
CA LEU A 364 -4.58 27.26 -3.86
C LEU A 364 -5.83 27.46 -2.99
N LYS A 365 -5.85 26.90 -1.79
CA LYS A 365 -6.93 27.07 -0.81
C LYS A 365 -7.04 28.53 -0.36
N GLN A 366 -5.92 29.21 -0.09
CA GLN A 366 -5.88 30.63 0.24
C GLN A 366 -6.35 31.51 -0.93
N GLN A 367 -5.93 31.20 -2.16
CA GLN A 367 -6.38 31.88 -3.38
C GLN A 367 -7.89 31.73 -3.56
N ARG A 368 -8.43 30.52 -3.40
CA ARG A 368 -9.89 30.28 -3.45
C ARG A 368 -10.65 31.04 -2.37
N LEU A 369 -10.12 31.09 -1.14
CA LEU A 369 -10.70 31.89 -0.07
C LEU A 369 -10.64 33.41 -0.36
N ALA A 370 -9.60 33.87 -1.07
CA ALA A 370 -9.38 35.28 -1.38
C ALA A 370 -10.13 35.78 -2.63
N GLN A 371 -10.34 34.93 -3.64
CA GLN A 371 -10.94 35.32 -4.92
C GLN A 371 -12.45 35.52 -4.82
N GLN A 372 -13.14 34.74 -3.98
CA GLN A 372 -14.51 34.97 -3.54
C GLN A 372 -14.81 33.89 -2.52
N ASP A 373 -15.26 34.27 -1.32
CA ASP A 373 -15.78 33.29 -0.39
C ASP A 373 -16.91 32.52 -1.11
N PRO A 374 -16.76 31.22 -1.39
CA PRO A 374 -17.77 30.45 -2.12
C PRO A 374 -19.11 30.39 -1.39
N ARG A 375 -19.13 30.76 -0.11
CA ARG A 375 -20.36 30.93 0.67
C ARG A 375 -21.09 32.22 0.30
N ALA A 376 -20.37 33.28 -0.11
CA ALA A 376 -20.95 34.54 -0.54
C ALA A 376 -21.79 34.40 -1.83
N THR A 377 -21.57 33.35 -2.62
CA THR A 377 -22.39 33.07 -3.82
C THR A 377 -23.71 32.37 -3.51
N LEU A 378 -23.92 31.87 -2.28
CA LEU A 378 -25.16 31.21 -1.85
C LEU A 378 -26.17 32.26 -1.40
N THR A 379 -26.95 32.78 -2.35
CA THR A 379 -27.81 33.95 -2.14
C THR A 379 -29.29 33.57 -2.05
N LYS A 380 -29.70 32.50 -2.72
CA LYS A 380 -31.10 32.03 -2.77
C LYS A 380 -31.33 30.90 -1.78
N VAL A 381 -32.52 30.84 -1.22
CA VAL A 381 -32.93 29.69 -0.39
C VAL A 381 -32.76 28.41 -1.20
N GLY A 382 -32.14 27.40 -0.58
CA GLY A 382 -31.83 26.13 -1.23
C GLY A 382 -30.52 26.11 -2.00
N ASP A 383 -29.82 27.24 -2.15
CA ASP A 383 -28.43 27.22 -2.62
C ASP A 383 -27.59 26.37 -1.67
N ALA A 384 -26.87 25.42 -2.25
CA ALA A 384 -26.11 24.41 -1.56
C ALA A 384 -24.78 24.19 -2.27
N ALA A 385 -23.73 24.02 -1.47
CA ALA A 385 -22.40 23.71 -1.96
C ALA A 385 -21.73 22.67 -1.07
N VAL A 386 -20.89 21.83 -1.68
CA VAL A 386 -19.99 20.93 -0.97
C VAL A 386 -18.62 20.97 -1.63
N GLU A 387 -17.61 21.18 -0.80
CA GLU A 387 -16.22 21.07 -1.17
C GLU A 387 -15.57 19.97 -0.35
N CYS A 388 -14.84 19.08 -1.01
CA CYS A 388 -14.00 18.13 -0.30
C CYS A 388 -12.72 17.87 -1.07
N TYR A 389 -11.72 17.36 -0.36
CA TYR A 389 -10.43 17.06 -0.96
C TYR A 389 -9.88 15.75 -0.41
N GLY A 390 -9.21 15.01 -1.29
CA GLY A 390 -8.71 13.67 -0.99
C GLY A 390 -7.61 13.68 0.05
N ARG A 391 -7.27 12.51 0.59
CA ARG A 391 -6.33 12.36 1.71
C ARG A 391 -4.94 13.00 1.50
N GLN A 392 -4.54 13.22 0.25
CA GLN A 392 -3.24 13.80 -0.06
C GLN A 392 -3.23 15.33 0.11
N ALA A 393 -4.38 16.00 0.16
CA ALA A 393 -4.49 17.42 0.49
C ALA A 393 -4.79 17.60 1.98
N GLU A 394 -3.87 18.15 2.78
CA GLU A 394 -4.07 18.43 4.22
C GLU A 394 -4.59 17.26 5.08
N ARG A 395 -4.34 16.01 4.65
CA ARG A 395 -4.92 14.81 5.27
C ARG A 395 -6.44 14.66 5.09
N GLY A 396 -6.97 15.22 4.01
CA GLY A 396 -8.38 15.22 3.68
C GLY A 396 -9.16 16.28 4.45
N GLY A 397 -10.38 16.60 4.01
CA GLY A 397 -11.21 17.62 4.65
C GLY A 397 -12.20 18.25 3.68
N GLY A 398 -12.75 19.40 4.07
CA GLY A 398 -13.73 20.12 3.26
C GLY A 398 -14.80 20.80 4.11
N TRP A 399 -15.88 21.22 3.45
CA TRP A 399 -17.04 21.83 4.07
C TRP A 399 -18.30 21.61 3.22
N MET A 400 -19.46 21.76 3.85
CA MET A 400 -20.76 21.89 3.18
C MET A 400 -21.35 23.24 3.57
N ALA A 401 -22.03 23.93 2.67
CA ALA A 401 -22.73 25.17 3.00
C ALA A 401 -24.11 25.20 2.34
N ILE A 402 -25.12 25.71 3.06
CA ILE A 402 -26.50 25.81 2.58
C ILE A 402 -27.13 27.13 3.01
N LYS A 403 -27.83 27.80 2.09
CA LYS A 403 -28.69 28.96 2.38
C LYS A 403 -30.08 28.48 2.83
N LEU A 404 -30.32 28.49 4.14
CA LEU A 404 -31.55 27.94 4.73
C LEU A 404 -32.75 28.90 4.66
N SER A 405 -32.53 30.22 4.74
CA SER A 405 -33.57 31.24 4.60
C SER A 405 -33.01 32.48 3.90
N ALA A 406 -33.88 33.32 3.33
CA ALA A 406 -33.44 34.50 2.58
C ALA A 406 -32.70 35.52 3.45
N SER A 407 -33.13 35.67 4.71
CA SER A 407 -32.61 36.64 5.67
C SER A 407 -31.36 36.20 6.43
N GLU A 408 -31.01 34.91 6.40
CA GLU A 408 -29.89 34.37 7.18
C GLU A 408 -28.63 34.20 6.33
N GLN A 409 -27.46 34.28 6.95
CA GLN A 409 -26.22 33.88 6.28
C GLN A 409 -26.21 32.36 6.02
N PRO A 410 -25.49 31.88 4.98
CA PRO A 410 -25.37 30.46 4.72
C PRO A 410 -24.85 29.69 5.94
N THR A 411 -25.50 28.58 6.27
CA THR A 411 -25.05 27.66 7.31
C THR A 411 -23.90 26.83 6.78
N VAL A 412 -22.77 26.81 7.51
CA VAL A 412 -21.54 26.11 7.11
C VAL A 412 -21.24 24.94 8.04
N LEU A 413 -20.98 23.77 7.47
CA LEU A 413 -20.72 22.52 8.15
C LEU A 413 -19.32 22.02 7.78
N GLN A 414 -18.43 21.89 8.76
CA GLN A 414 -17.04 21.50 8.51
C GLN A 414 -16.89 19.98 8.41
N LEU A 415 -16.12 19.52 7.41
CA LEU A 415 -15.70 18.12 7.30
C LEU A 415 -14.34 17.98 7.98
N LYS A 416 -14.32 17.38 9.17
CA LYS A 416 -13.09 17.30 9.98
C LYS A 416 -11.97 16.57 9.21
N PRO A 417 -10.76 17.15 9.10
CA PRO A 417 -9.62 16.47 8.49
C PRO A 417 -9.29 15.12 9.15
N ASN A 418 -8.74 14.18 8.36
CA ASN A 418 -8.40 12.83 8.82
C ASN A 418 -9.58 12.08 9.45
N SER A 419 -10.82 12.42 9.04
CA SER A 419 -12.02 11.70 9.43
C SER A 419 -12.47 10.76 8.30
N VAL A 420 -12.59 9.48 8.64
CA VAL A 420 -13.02 8.42 7.73
C VAL A 420 -14.53 8.26 7.75
N GLY A 421 -15.13 7.83 6.64
CA GLY A 421 -16.57 7.70 6.45
C GLY A 421 -17.16 8.70 5.47
N ILE A 422 -18.49 8.66 5.35
CA ILE A 422 -19.29 9.61 4.56
C ILE A 422 -19.96 10.59 5.53
N TRP A 423 -19.76 11.88 5.31
CA TRP A 423 -20.48 12.95 5.99
C TRP A 423 -21.79 13.23 5.27
N ILE A 424 -22.83 13.52 6.04
CA ILE A 424 -24.21 13.68 5.56
C ILE A 424 -24.85 14.87 6.27
N ALA A 425 -25.32 15.84 5.48
CA ALA A 425 -26.25 16.87 5.92
C ALA A 425 -27.67 16.52 5.41
N GLU A 426 -28.59 16.29 6.34
CA GLU A 426 -30.00 15.99 6.11
C GLU A 426 -30.81 17.29 6.24
N LEU A 427 -31.60 17.63 5.24
CA LEU A 427 -32.40 18.85 5.20
C LEU A 427 -33.88 18.53 5.06
N LYS A 428 -34.73 19.49 5.46
CA LYS A 428 -36.18 19.41 5.29
C LYS A 428 -36.75 20.78 4.97
N TRP A 429 -37.79 20.83 4.14
CA TRP A 429 -38.55 22.05 3.90
C TRP A 429 -39.46 22.34 5.11
N LYS A 430 -39.38 23.55 5.69
CA LYS A 430 -40.17 23.88 6.89
C LYS A 430 -41.66 24.01 6.59
N ASN A 431 -41.99 24.71 5.51
CA ASN A 431 -43.35 25.09 5.18
C ASN A 431 -43.60 24.88 3.68
N PHE A 432 -44.86 24.63 3.31
CA PHE A 432 -45.31 24.62 1.91
C PHE A 432 -45.20 25.97 1.22
N THR A 433 -44.78 27.04 1.92
CA THR A 433 -44.60 28.38 1.35
C THR A 433 -43.24 28.58 0.68
N HIS A 434 -42.37 27.57 0.69
CA HIS A 434 -41.13 27.54 -0.11
C HIS A 434 -40.07 28.58 0.27
N THR A 435 -40.17 29.20 1.45
CA THR A 435 -39.27 30.29 1.85
C THR A 435 -38.14 29.85 2.79
N SER A 436 -38.14 28.60 3.28
CA SER A 436 -37.07 28.12 4.15
C SER A 436 -36.87 26.61 4.20
N LEU A 437 -35.61 26.23 4.41
CA LEU A 437 -35.13 24.90 4.76
C LEU A 437 -34.73 24.85 6.24
N GLU A 438 -34.72 23.66 6.80
CA GLU A 438 -34.12 23.35 8.09
C GLU A 438 -33.04 22.29 7.96
N LEU A 439 -31.92 22.49 8.66
CA LEU A 439 -30.93 21.45 8.86
C LEU A 439 -31.46 20.48 9.92
N VAL A 440 -31.86 19.29 9.50
CA VAL A 440 -32.33 18.22 10.40
C VAL A 440 -31.15 17.63 11.14
N LYS A 441 -30.06 17.31 10.42
CA LYS A 441 -28.88 16.70 11.03
C LYS A 441 -27.64 16.85 10.16
N HIS A 442 -26.51 17.11 10.80
CA HIS A 442 -25.18 16.92 10.22
C HIS A 442 -24.44 15.82 10.99
N HIS A 443 -24.02 14.76 10.30
CA HIS A 443 -23.37 13.61 10.94
C HIS A 443 -22.49 12.81 9.97
N ARG A 444 -21.77 11.82 10.51
CA ARG A 444 -20.82 10.98 9.78
C ARG A 444 -21.10 9.50 10.01
N LEU A 445 -21.05 8.71 8.94
CA LEU A 445 -21.11 7.25 8.99
C LEU A 445 -19.73 6.65 8.69
N ASP A 446 -19.14 5.97 9.68
CA ASP A 446 -17.78 5.41 9.62
C ASP A 446 -17.79 4.00 9.00
N PHE A 447 -17.76 3.93 7.67
CA PHE A 447 -17.64 2.66 6.94
C PHE A 447 -16.23 2.05 7.04
N TYR A 448 -15.23 2.80 7.51
CA TYR A 448 -13.85 2.31 7.59
C TYR A 448 -13.69 1.26 8.69
N LYS A 449 -14.32 1.49 9.84
CA LYS A 449 -14.29 0.59 10.99
C LYS A 449 -15.39 -0.47 10.92
N ASP A 450 -16.59 -0.10 10.50
CA ASP A 450 -17.77 -0.98 10.53
C ASP A 450 -18.64 -0.79 9.29
N VAL A 451 -18.25 -1.42 8.18
CA VAL A 451 -18.99 -1.35 6.90
C VAL A 451 -20.43 -1.81 7.09
N LYS A 452 -20.67 -2.93 7.79
CA LYS A 452 -21.99 -3.55 7.91
C LYS A 452 -22.93 -2.68 8.75
N GLY A 453 -22.50 -2.26 9.93
CA GLY A 453 -23.31 -1.41 10.80
C GLY A 453 -23.52 -0.02 10.22
N ALA A 454 -22.50 0.58 9.59
CA ALA A 454 -22.65 1.85 8.88
C ALA A 454 -23.64 1.75 7.70
N THR A 455 -23.61 0.66 6.93
CA THR A 455 -24.57 0.41 5.83
C THR A 455 -26.01 0.33 6.34
N ASN A 456 -26.24 -0.40 7.45
CA ASN A 456 -27.59 -0.50 8.03
C ASN A 456 -28.07 0.86 8.54
N LYS A 457 -27.21 1.59 9.27
CA LYS A 457 -27.52 2.95 9.72
C LYS A 457 -27.84 3.88 8.54
N PHE A 458 -27.08 3.79 7.45
CA PHE A 458 -27.33 4.59 6.26
C PHE A 458 -28.68 4.27 5.64
N LYS A 459 -29.00 2.96 5.50
CA LYS A 459 -30.28 2.49 4.99
C LYS A 459 -31.45 3.01 5.83
N ASP A 460 -31.38 2.85 7.14
CA ASP A 460 -32.46 3.22 8.05
C ASP A 460 -32.67 4.74 8.06
N ARG A 461 -31.59 5.51 7.99
CA ARG A 461 -31.64 6.97 7.85
C ARG A 461 -32.36 7.39 6.57
N ILE A 462 -31.90 6.89 5.42
CA ILE A 462 -32.49 7.25 4.12
C ILE A 462 -33.91 6.72 3.94
N LYS A 463 -34.27 5.62 4.62
CA LYS A 463 -35.66 5.13 4.67
C LYS A 463 -36.59 6.09 5.43
N ASN A 464 -36.08 6.73 6.48
CA ASN A 464 -36.88 7.60 7.35
C ASN A 464 -36.91 9.07 6.90
N LEU A 465 -36.16 9.43 5.85
CA LEU A 465 -36.29 10.74 5.22
C LEU A 465 -37.61 10.84 4.44
N PRO A 466 -38.34 11.97 4.53
CA PRO A 466 -39.49 12.18 3.67
C PRO A 466 -39.06 12.31 2.21
N ASP A 467 -39.94 11.92 1.28
CA ASP A 467 -39.68 12.10 -0.14
C ASP A 467 -39.49 13.59 -0.47
N GLY A 468 -38.52 13.88 -1.34
CA GLY A 468 -38.08 15.24 -1.63
C GLY A 468 -37.09 15.83 -0.61
N ALA A 469 -36.79 15.16 0.52
CA ALA A 469 -35.83 15.68 1.49
C ALA A 469 -34.44 15.89 0.86
N PRO A 470 -33.90 17.13 0.84
CA PRO A 470 -32.58 17.39 0.30
C PRO A 470 -31.47 16.78 1.17
N VAL A 471 -30.40 16.32 0.52
CA VAL A 471 -29.22 15.75 1.17
C VAL A 471 -27.93 16.22 0.53
N ILE A 472 -26.90 16.43 1.35
CA ILE A 472 -25.54 16.74 0.90
C ILE A 472 -24.59 15.72 1.52
N LEU A 473 -23.72 15.15 0.69
CA LEU A 473 -22.78 14.10 1.07
C LEU A 473 -21.35 14.48 0.65
N GLY A 474 -20.37 14.10 1.47
CA GLY A 474 -18.97 14.36 1.19
C GLY A 474 -18.03 13.46 1.99
N ILE A 475 -16.81 13.28 1.50
CA ILE A 475 -15.76 12.49 2.15
C ILE A 475 -14.58 13.41 2.51
N ALA A 476 -14.12 13.35 3.76
CA ALA A 476 -12.94 14.06 4.19
C ALA A 476 -11.65 13.27 3.88
N ASP A 477 -11.44 12.08 4.45
CA ASP A 477 -10.25 11.25 4.19
C ASP A 477 -10.55 10.14 3.17
N THR A 478 -11.43 9.21 3.56
CA THR A 478 -11.82 8.04 2.77
C THR A 478 -13.19 7.56 3.23
N ALA A 479 -14.01 7.06 2.32
CA ALA A 479 -15.30 6.46 2.68
C ALA A 479 -15.07 5.19 3.52
N ALA A 480 -14.25 4.29 3.01
CA ALA A 480 -13.99 2.96 3.55
C ALA A 480 -12.50 2.58 3.44
N ALA A 481 -12.10 1.46 4.04
CA ALA A 481 -10.74 0.93 3.92
C ALA A 481 -10.55 0.21 2.58
N SER A 482 -9.35 0.21 2.00
CA SER A 482 -9.06 -0.53 0.76
C SER A 482 -9.38 -2.02 0.89
N SER A 483 -9.10 -2.60 2.05
CA SER A 483 -9.37 -4.01 2.36
C SER A 483 -10.86 -4.32 2.61
N ARG A 484 -11.71 -3.30 2.71
CA ARG A 484 -13.14 -3.39 3.05
C ARG A 484 -13.91 -2.30 2.29
N PRO A 485 -14.04 -2.42 0.96
CA PRO A 485 -14.72 -1.41 0.14
C PRO A 485 -16.21 -1.28 0.49
N LEU A 486 -16.85 -0.21 0.02
CA LEU A 486 -18.30 -0.04 0.15
C LEU A 486 -19.02 -1.17 -0.59
N GLY A 487 -19.99 -1.82 0.06
CA GLY A 487 -20.76 -2.89 -0.55
C GLY A 487 -21.86 -2.37 -1.49
N PRO A 488 -22.43 -3.22 -2.37
CA PRO A 488 -23.48 -2.84 -3.33
C PRO A 488 -24.67 -2.12 -2.70
N LYS A 489 -25.06 -2.53 -1.49
CA LYS A 489 -26.16 -1.90 -0.74
C LYS A 489 -25.97 -0.41 -0.51
N VAL A 490 -24.73 0.08 -0.38
CA VAL A 490 -24.46 1.51 -0.21
C VAL A 490 -24.79 2.25 -1.50
N TYR A 491 -24.39 1.71 -2.66
CA TYR A 491 -24.69 2.28 -3.97
C TYR A 491 -26.20 2.26 -4.27
N GLU A 492 -26.92 1.20 -3.88
CA GLU A 492 -28.38 1.16 -3.98
C GLU A 492 -29.08 2.24 -3.13
N ILE A 493 -28.49 2.60 -1.97
CA ILE A 493 -28.99 3.70 -1.15
C ILE A 493 -28.69 5.05 -1.82
N LEU A 494 -27.51 5.23 -2.41
CA LEU A 494 -27.15 6.45 -3.16
C LEU A 494 -28.05 6.67 -4.38
N LYS A 495 -28.42 5.60 -5.10
CA LYS A 495 -29.37 5.67 -6.23
C LYS A 495 -30.74 6.18 -5.82
N GLN A 496 -31.22 5.85 -4.60
CA GLN A 496 -32.46 6.41 -4.05
C GLN A 496 -32.40 7.92 -3.74
N LEU A 497 -31.18 8.48 -3.76
CA LEU A 497 -30.92 9.90 -3.59
C LEU A 497 -30.59 10.60 -4.92
N GLY A 498 -30.74 9.87 -6.04
CA GLY A 498 -30.54 10.37 -7.40
C GLY A 498 -29.17 10.06 -8.00
N ALA A 499 -28.29 9.30 -7.34
CA ALA A 499 -27.01 8.92 -7.95
C ALA A 499 -27.21 8.14 -9.26
N PRO A 500 -26.31 8.28 -10.25
CA PRO A 500 -26.42 7.57 -11.53
C PRO A 500 -26.32 6.05 -11.35
N LEU A 501 -26.91 5.30 -12.28
CA LEU A 501 -26.93 3.83 -12.23
C LEU A 501 -25.53 3.22 -12.32
N ASP A 502 -24.67 3.88 -13.09
CA ASP A 502 -23.27 3.58 -13.37
C ASP A 502 -22.29 4.37 -12.49
N LEU A 503 -22.74 4.82 -11.29
CA LEU A 503 -21.87 5.55 -10.34
C LEU A 503 -20.54 4.80 -10.15
N PRO A 504 -19.39 5.41 -10.49
CA PRO A 504 -18.10 4.76 -10.34
C PRO A 504 -17.83 4.34 -8.89
N GLU A 505 -17.04 3.29 -8.72
CA GLU A 505 -16.66 2.83 -7.39
C GLU A 505 -15.92 3.93 -6.62
N ILE A 506 -16.39 4.25 -5.41
CA ILE A 506 -15.73 5.19 -4.51
C ILE A 506 -14.51 4.49 -3.90
N LYS A 507 -13.37 4.63 -4.57
CA LYS A 507 -12.10 3.97 -4.22
C LYS A 507 -11.48 4.51 -2.93
N TYR A 508 -10.48 3.79 -2.43
CA TYR A 508 -9.74 4.17 -1.23
C TYR A 508 -9.08 5.55 -1.34
N ARG A 509 -9.43 6.45 -0.41
CA ARG A 509 -8.89 7.81 -0.22
C ARG A 509 -9.17 8.83 -1.33
N VAL A 510 -10.09 8.51 -2.24
CA VAL A 510 -10.50 9.47 -3.28
C VAL A 510 -11.38 10.56 -2.68
N ALA A 511 -11.27 11.77 -3.23
CA ALA A 511 -12.26 12.82 -2.99
C ALA A 511 -13.58 12.42 -3.66
N TRP A 512 -14.70 12.59 -2.97
CA TRP A 512 -16.03 12.40 -3.54
C TRP A 512 -17.07 13.22 -2.80
N ALA A 513 -18.01 13.77 -3.55
CA ALA A 513 -19.19 14.43 -3.00
C ALA A 513 -20.43 14.21 -3.87
N MET A 514 -21.58 14.49 -3.28
CA MET A 514 -22.87 14.39 -3.92
C MET A 514 -23.89 15.35 -3.30
N ILE A 515 -24.70 15.98 -4.14
CA ILE A 515 -25.87 16.76 -3.77
C ILE A 515 -27.09 16.08 -4.42
N GLY A 516 -28.08 15.70 -3.63
CA GLY A 516 -29.24 14.94 -4.09
C GLY A 516 -30.44 15.12 -3.19
N PHE A 517 -31.50 14.35 -3.41
CA PHE A 517 -32.68 14.35 -2.54
C PHE A 517 -33.36 12.99 -2.52
N LYS A 518 -34.08 12.67 -1.44
CA LYS A 518 -34.78 11.39 -1.29
C LYS A 518 -35.87 11.23 -2.37
N GLY A 519 -35.88 10.08 -3.04
CA GLY A 519 -36.87 9.76 -4.07
C GLY A 519 -36.52 10.32 -5.45
N ALA A 520 -35.37 10.97 -5.60
CA ALA A 520 -34.87 11.44 -6.88
C ALA A 520 -34.62 10.27 -7.85
N LYS A 521 -34.90 10.47 -9.15
CA LYS A 521 -34.62 9.47 -10.18
C LYS A 521 -33.09 9.28 -10.30
N PRO A 522 -32.58 8.05 -10.52
CA PRO A 522 -31.16 7.85 -10.75
C PRO A 522 -30.62 8.75 -11.88
N GLY A 523 -29.46 9.35 -11.65
CA GLY A 523 -28.81 10.31 -12.56
C GLY A 523 -29.22 11.77 -12.38
N THR A 524 -30.13 12.08 -11.46
CA THR A 524 -30.55 13.48 -11.17
C THR A 524 -29.72 14.15 -10.08
N ALA A 525 -28.99 13.38 -9.25
CA ALA A 525 -28.08 13.95 -8.27
C ALA A 525 -26.84 14.51 -8.96
N LEU A 526 -26.34 15.63 -8.44
CA LEU A 526 -25.04 16.16 -8.83
C LEU A 526 -23.98 15.39 -8.03
N THR A 527 -23.08 14.68 -8.69
CA THR A 527 -22.02 13.92 -8.03
C THR A 527 -20.74 13.95 -8.84
N THR A 528 -19.60 13.91 -8.16
CA THR A 528 -18.28 13.81 -8.80
C THR A 528 -17.33 12.99 -7.93
N VAL A 529 -16.43 12.28 -8.59
CA VAL A 529 -15.34 11.51 -7.98
C VAL A 529 -14.03 12.10 -8.47
N GLY A 530 -13.17 12.50 -7.55
CA GLY A 530 -11.82 12.94 -7.86
C GLY A 530 -10.79 11.82 -7.65
N THR A 531 -9.52 12.20 -7.66
CA THR A 531 -8.41 11.36 -7.21
C THR A 531 -8.14 11.56 -5.72
N ARG A 532 -7.02 11.03 -5.22
CA ARG A 532 -6.56 11.26 -3.84
C ARG A 532 -6.00 12.67 -3.61
N SER A 533 -5.72 13.39 -4.68
CA SER A 533 -5.13 14.73 -4.75
C SER A 533 -6.03 15.72 -5.50
N THR A 534 -7.34 15.47 -5.52
CA THR A 534 -8.30 16.39 -6.14
C THR A 534 -8.98 17.20 -5.05
N LEU A 535 -9.11 18.51 -5.27
CA LEU A 535 -10.08 19.36 -4.61
C LEU A 535 -11.29 19.41 -5.54
N LEU A 536 -12.45 18.97 -5.06
CA LEU A 536 -13.70 19.03 -5.80
C LEU A 536 -14.68 19.96 -5.11
N ARG A 537 -15.46 20.67 -5.93
CA ARG A 537 -16.59 21.47 -5.48
C ARG A 537 -17.80 21.21 -6.36
N LEU A 538 -18.95 21.06 -5.71
CA LEU A 538 -20.26 20.99 -6.34
C LEU A 538 -21.11 22.15 -5.81
N ASP A 539 -21.79 22.84 -6.72
CA ASP A 539 -22.73 23.92 -6.41
C ASP A 539 -24.08 23.65 -7.07
N ALA A 540 -25.16 23.74 -6.30
CA ALA A 540 -26.51 23.51 -6.80
C ALA A 540 -27.55 24.32 -6.02
N ASN A 541 -28.75 24.41 -6.57
CA ASN A 541 -29.91 24.98 -5.91
C ASN A 541 -31.01 23.92 -5.79
N PHE A 542 -31.53 23.75 -4.57
CA PHE A 542 -32.78 23.06 -4.31
C PHE A 542 -33.95 24.03 -4.45
N SER A 543 -34.95 23.66 -5.24
CA SER A 543 -36.21 24.38 -5.37
C SER A 543 -37.39 23.41 -5.28
N LEU A 544 -38.59 23.94 -5.14
CA LEU A 544 -39.83 23.17 -5.19
C LEU A 544 -40.57 23.55 -6.47
N GLU A 545 -41.02 22.54 -7.22
CA GLU A 545 -41.77 22.70 -8.46
C GLU A 545 -43.21 22.23 -8.25
N SER A 546 -44.17 23.09 -8.56
CA SER A 546 -45.59 22.75 -8.49
C SER A 546 -45.93 21.70 -9.55
N GLN A 547 -46.58 20.63 -9.13
CA GLN A 547 -47.11 19.61 -10.01
C GLN A 547 -48.60 19.85 -10.30
N PRO A 548 -49.11 19.38 -11.44
CA PRO A 548 -50.55 19.32 -11.69
C PRO A 548 -51.26 18.63 -10.52
N GLY A 549 -52.28 19.29 -9.95
CA GLY A 549 -52.98 18.82 -8.74
C GLY A 549 -52.50 19.42 -7.42
N GLY A 550 -51.62 20.43 -7.44
CA GLY A 550 -51.27 21.23 -6.26
C GLY A 550 -50.26 20.59 -5.30
N SER A 551 -49.68 19.45 -5.67
CA SER A 551 -48.55 18.86 -4.95
C SER A 551 -47.22 19.51 -5.39
N PHE A 552 -46.18 19.36 -4.58
CA PHE A 552 -44.85 19.92 -4.88
C PHE A 552 -43.80 18.82 -4.86
N THR A 553 -42.84 18.91 -5.78
CA THR A 553 -41.68 18.02 -5.83
C THR A 553 -40.40 18.83 -5.71
N THR A 554 -39.39 18.25 -5.07
CA THR A 554 -38.07 18.89 -5.01
C THR A 554 -37.38 18.75 -6.36
N LYS A 555 -36.79 19.85 -6.82
CA LYS A 555 -35.99 19.96 -8.03
C LYS A 555 -34.58 20.38 -7.65
N LEU A 556 -33.59 19.72 -8.22
CA LEU A 556 -32.18 20.06 -8.08
C LEU A 556 -31.69 20.67 -9.39
N THR A 557 -31.10 21.85 -9.32
CA THR A 557 -30.52 22.54 -10.48
C THR A 557 -29.05 22.84 -10.19
N PRO A 558 -28.08 22.35 -10.99
CA PRO A 558 -26.68 22.75 -10.84
C PRO A 558 -26.53 24.27 -11.04
N ASN A 559 -25.78 24.93 -10.15
CA ASN A 559 -25.49 26.36 -10.29
C ASN A 559 -24.31 26.60 -11.24
N ALA A 560 -23.42 25.62 -11.34
CA ALA A 560 -22.28 25.58 -12.24
C ALA A 560 -21.93 24.12 -12.56
N ALA A 561 -21.07 23.91 -13.57
CA ALA A 561 -20.44 22.61 -13.76
C ALA A 561 -19.57 22.26 -12.53
N PRO A 562 -19.43 20.96 -12.18
CA PRO A 562 -18.50 20.52 -11.14
C PRO A 562 -17.10 21.12 -11.35
N ASP A 563 -16.59 21.80 -10.33
CA ASP A 563 -15.22 22.27 -10.32
C ASP A 563 -14.35 21.15 -9.74
N VAL A 564 -13.54 20.54 -10.61
CA VAL A 564 -12.65 19.42 -10.28
C VAL A 564 -11.23 19.88 -10.55
N THR A 565 -10.53 20.29 -9.50
CA THR A 565 -9.14 20.74 -9.62
C THR A 565 -8.20 19.66 -9.11
N ASN A 566 -7.44 19.06 -10.02
CA ASN A 566 -6.33 18.19 -9.68
C ASN A 566 -5.19 19.03 -9.11
N ILE A 567 -4.85 18.79 -7.85
CA ILE A 567 -3.80 19.54 -7.16
C ILE A 567 -2.44 19.25 -7.80
N ILE A 568 -2.23 18.04 -8.33
CA ILE A 568 -0.98 17.65 -9.02
C ILE A 568 -0.78 18.47 -10.31
N ASP A 569 -1.84 18.79 -11.05
CA ASP A 569 -1.75 19.55 -12.31
C ASP A 569 -1.42 21.03 -12.03
N VAL A 570 -1.83 21.56 -10.88
CA VAL A 570 -1.43 22.91 -10.40
C VAL A 570 0.04 22.97 -9.99
N VAL A 571 0.64 21.83 -9.60
CA VAL A 571 2.05 21.75 -9.16
C VAL A 571 3.04 21.69 -10.33
N ALA A 572 2.66 21.12 -11.46
CA ALA A 572 3.55 20.86 -12.60
C ALA A 572 3.88 22.10 -13.46
N GLY A 573 3.19 23.22 -13.27
CA GLY A 573 3.33 24.40 -14.12
C GLY A 573 2.66 24.20 -15.48
N THR A 574 2.05 25.27 -16.00
CA THR A 574 1.59 25.33 -17.38
C THR A 574 2.77 25.11 -18.31
N GLY A 575 2.90 23.90 -18.86
CA GLY A 575 3.99 23.51 -19.73
C GLY A 575 3.60 22.30 -20.57
N GLN A 576 3.14 22.60 -21.80
CA GLN A 576 2.96 21.75 -22.98
C GLN A 576 1.65 20.95 -23.13
N ASP A 577 0.77 21.61 -23.90
CA ASP A 577 0.10 21.14 -25.11
C ASP A 577 -0.94 20.02 -25.04
N CYS A 578 -2.19 20.45 -25.16
CA CYS A 578 -3.14 20.08 -26.22
C CYS A 578 -2.88 18.75 -26.96
N ALA A 579 -3.75 17.77 -26.74
CA ALA A 579 -4.21 16.85 -27.77
C ALA A 579 -5.73 16.74 -27.56
N VAL A 580 -6.51 17.59 -28.23
CA VAL A 580 -7.06 17.41 -29.59
C VAL A 580 -8.10 16.30 -29.61
N VAL A 581 -9.27 16.72 -30.08
CA VAL A 581 -10.46 15.96 -30.42
C VAL A 581 -10.10 15.04 -31.59
N ASP A 582 -10.15 13.72 -31.40
CA ASP A 582 -10.31 12.78 -32.52
C ASP A 582 -11.80 12.45 -32.61
N ASN A 583 -12.50 13.29 -33.38
CA ASN A 583 -13.59 12.83 -34.22
C ASN A 583 -12.97 12.75 -35.61
N ASP A 584 -13.02 11.58 -36.23
CA ASP A 584 -13.17 11.32 -37.66
C ASP A 584 -12.70 9.88 -37.92
N ASP A 585 -13.66 8.96 -37.95
CA ASP A 585 -13.63 7.83 -38.88
C ASP A 585 -15.00 7.84 -39.56
N ASP A 586 -15.02 8.53 -40.71
CA ASP A 586 -15.98 8.36 -41.78
C ASP A 586 -15.89 6.93 -42.31
N ASP A 587 -16.94 6.13 -42.12
CA ASP A 587 -17.26 4.99 -42.98
C ASP A 587 -18.56 5.35 -43.72
N ASP A 588 -18.39 6.00 -44.88
CA ASP A 588 -19.44 6.25 -45.87
C ASP A 588 -19.13 5.37 -47.09
N ASP A 589 -19.54 4.10 -47.04
CA ASP A 589 -19.61 3.21 -48.19
C ASP A 589 -20.99 3.39 -48.86
N GLN A 590 -21.05 4.25 -49.87
CA GLN A 590 -22.13 4.25 -50.86
C GLN A 590 -21.77 3.34 -52.03
N VAL A 591 -22.57 2.28 -52.25
CA VAL A 591 -22.84 1.77 -53.61
C VAL A 591 -24.29 1.28 -53.71
N THR A 592 -25.08 2.05 -54.45
CA THR A 592 -26.23 1.73 -55.31
C THR A 592 -26.78 0.29 -55.33
N GLY A 593 -28.10 0.16 -55.14
CA GLY A 593 -28.89 -1.04 -55.48
C GLY A 593 -30.16 -1.18 -54.68
#